data_AF-A0A845SWS8-F1
#
_entry.id   AF-A0A845SWS8-F1
#
_cell.length_a   1.000
_cell.length_b   1.000
_cell.length_c   1.000
_cell.angle_alpha   90.00
_cell.angle_beta   90.00
_cell.angle_gamma   90.00
#
_symmetry.space_group_name_H-M   'P 1'
#
loop_
_entity.id
_entity.type
_entity.pdbx_description
1 polymer ?
#
loop_
_entity_poly.entity_id
_entity_poly.type
_entity_poly.pdbx_seq_one_letter_code
_entity_poly.pdbx_strand_id
1 'polypeptide(L)'
;MDSSPAAADHREVCTISKYQEFDAQIFDVTKIMIGFSLTDAQKTELLKIAGEIEAACQDGSLSADERQRLLETMADCGLELPQTPMEPCVDEAKLQERLTQYMELDLFQMDIGALINDYKSQGLPMPTMEQLQAEVIAEARKCLETIMICEAKGHLWKETADPENGTSTLSCRRCGAEEHLRW
;
A
#
# COMPACT_ATOMS: atom_id res chain seq x y z
N MET A 1 -25.84 -28.06 60.48
CA MET A 1 -26.05 -26.70 59.98
C MET A 1 -25.42 -26.65 58.61
N ASP A 2 -26.27 -26.73 57.61
CA ASP A 2 -25.96 -26.58 56.19
C ASP A 2 -25.32 -25.23 55.91
N SER A 3 -24.25 -25.24 55.12
CA SER A 3 -23.80 -24.07 54.36
C SER A 3 -23.01 -24.59 53.16
N SER A 4 -23.74 -24.90 52.08
CA SER A 4 -23.16 -24.98 50.74
C SER A 4 -22.83 -23.55 50.27
N PRO A 5 -21.61 -23.26 49.79
CA PRO A 5 -21.37 -22.08 48.98
C PRO A 5 -21.76 -22.40 47.54
N ALA A 6 -22.62 -21.56 46.99
CA ALA A 6 -23.09 -21.58 45.62
C ALA A 6 -21.90 -21.58 44.63
N ALA A 7 -21.98 -22.47 43.64
CA ALA A 7 -21.14 -22.42 42.45
C ALA A 7 -21.43 -21.10 41.72
N ALA A 8 -20.47 -20.17 41.75
CA ALA A 8 -20.48 -19.00 40.89
C ALA A 8 -20.25 -19.48 39.46
N ASP A 9 -21.32 -19.38 38.65
CA ASP A 9 -21.32 -19.52 37.20
C ASP A 9 -20.47 -18.37 36.62
N HIS A 10 -19.16 -18.54 36.61
CA HIS A 10 -18.26 -17.73 35.81
C HIS A 10 -18.42 -18.17 34.36
N ARG A 11 -19.48 -17.66 33.71
CA ARG A 11 -19.50 -17.53 32.25
C ARG A 11 -18.37 -16.57 31.87
N GLU A 12 -17.19 -17.13 31.62
CA GLU A 12 -16.17 -16.47 30.81
C GLU A 12 -16.82 -16.18 29.45
N VAL A 13 -17.24 -14.93 29.26
CA VAL A 13 -17.49 -14.41 27.93
C VAL A 13 -16.14 -14.40 27.25
N CYS A 14 -15.83 -15.47 26.53
CA CYS A 14 -14.66 -15.54 25.65
C CYS A 14 -14.86 -14.45 24.60
N THR A 15 -14.25 -13.28 24.83
CA THR A 15 -14.15 -12.25 23.80
C THR A 15 -13.22 -12.82 22.74
N ILE A 16 -13.82 -13.40 21.71
CA ILE A 16 -13.11 -13.92 20.55
C ILE A 16 -12.32 -12.75 19.95
N SER A 17 -11.02 -12.93 19.76
CA SER A 17 -10.18 -11.91 19.10
C SER A 17 -10.71 -11.66 17.69
N LYS A 18 -10.56 -10.44 17.18
CA LYS A 18 -10.91 -10.10 15.79
C LYS A 18 -10.26 -11.05 14.78
N TYR A 19 -9.03 -11.48 15.05
CA TYR A 19 -8.34 -12.50 14.27
C TYR A 19 -9.10 -13.83 14.24
N GLN A 20 -9.56 -14.31 15.40
CA GLN A 20 -10.27 -15.58 15.51
C GLN A 20 -11.66 -15.52 14.84
N GLU A 21 -12.32 -14.34 14.84
CA GLU A 21 -13.55 -14.14 14.08
C GLU A 21 -13.34 -14.32 12.57
N PHE A 22 -12.25 -13.76 12.03
CA PHE A 22 -11.92 -13.89 10.62
C PHE A 22 -11.46 -15.30 10.25
N ASP A 23 -10.63 -15.93 11.09
CA ASP A 23 -10.18 -17.31 10.90
C ASP A 23 -11.37 -18.28 10.84
N ALA A 24 -12.34 -18.11 11.74
CA ALA A 24 -13.57 -18.90 11.73
C ALA A 24 -14.42 -18.67 10.45
N GLN A 25 -14.52 -17.43 9.98
CA GLN A 25 -15.24 -17.12 8.73
C GLN A 25 -14.57 -17.73 7.50
N ILE A 26 -13.24 -17.64 7.41
CA ILE A 26 -12.46 -18.27 6.34
C ILE A 26 -12.68 -19.78 6.37
N PHE A 27 -12.60 -20.40 7.55
CA PHE A 27 -12.87 -21.81 7.72
C PHE A 27 -14.28 -22.20 7.27
N ASP A 28 -15.32 -21.46 7.68
CA ASP A 28 -16.71 -21.80 7.33
C ASP A 28 -16.98 -21.71 5.82
N VAL A 29 -16.41 -20.71 5.13
CA VAL A 29 -16.54 -20.58 3.67
C VAL A 29 -15.81 -21.70 2.95
N THR A 30 -14.64 -22.11 3.46
CA THR A 30 -13.77 -23.14 2.86
C THR A 30 -14.12 -24.56 3.30
N LYS A 31 -15.01 -24.73 4.28
CA LYS A 31 -15.37 -26.04 4.86
C LYS A 31 -15.96 -27.03 3.86
N ILE A 32 -16.69 -26.53 2.86
CA ILE A 32 -17.33 -27.37 1.83
C ILE A 32 -16.53 -27.24 0.52
N MET A 33 -15.39 -27.90 0.45
CA MET A 33 -14.63 -28.04 -0.79
C MET A 33 -15.11 -29.27 -1.57
N ILE A 34 -15.78 -29.04 -2.70
CA ILE A 34 -16.09 -30.08 -3.68
C ILE A 34 -15.04 -30.00 -4.78
N GLY A 35 -13.98 -30.82 -4.67
CA GLY A 35 -12.81 -30.78 -5.56
C GLY A 35 -11.67 -29.92 -4.99
N PHE A 36 -10.50 -29.94 -5.64
CA PHE A 36 -9.29 -29.21 -5.23
C PHE A 36 -9.36 -27.69 -5.50
N SER A 37 -10.55 -27.13 -5.73
CA SER A 37 -10.71 -25.74 -6.16
C SER A 37 -11.93 -25.10 -5.50
N LEU A 38 -11.79 -23.83 -5.13
CA LEU A 38 -12.88 -23.00 -4.65
C LEU A 38 -13.89 -22.71 -5.77
N THR A 39 -15.18 -22.77 -5.43
CA THR A 39 -16.25 -22.29 -6.31
C THR A 39 -16.22 -20.75 -6.42
N ASP A 40 -16.80 -20.18 -7.48
CA ASP A 40 -16.86 -18.72 -7.66
C ASP A 40 -17.61 -18.02 -6.51
N ALA A 41 -18.61 -18.68 -5.93
CA ALA A 41 -19.31 -18.19 -4.75
C ALA A 41 -18.39 -18.12 -3.52
N GLN A 42 -17.58 -19.16 -3.27
CA GLN A 42 -16.60 -19.16 -2.17
C GLN A 42 -15.51 -18.11 -2.39
N LYS A 43 -15.02 -17.96 -3.62
CA LYS A 43 -14.04 -16.91 -3.96
C LYS A 43 -14.61 -15.52 -3.68
N THR A 44 -15.87 -15.28 -4.04
CA THR A 44 -16.53 -13.98 -3.82
C THR A 44 -16.68 -13.66 -2.33
N GLU A 45 -17.12 -14.63 -1.52
CA GLU A 45 -17.23 -14.45 -0.07
C GLU A 45 -15.86 -14.25 0.59
N LEU A 46 -14.85 -15.02 0.17
CA LEU A 46 -13.49 -14.83 0.67
C LEU A 46 -12.93 -13.45 0.28
N LEU A 47 -13.17 -12.95 -0.93
CA LEU A 47 -12.75 -11.60 -1.31
C LEU A 47 -13.41 -10.52 -0.45
N LYS A 48 -14.66 -10.72 -0.05
CA LYS A 48 -15.34 -9.83 0.90
C LYS A 48 -14.67 -9.87 2.28
N ILE A 49 -14.35 -11.06 2.78
CA ILE A 49 -13.63 -11.24 4.05
C ILE A 49 -12.24 -10.56 3.98
N ALA A 50 -11.51 -10.67 2.87
CA ALA A 50 -10.23 -9.98 2.68
C ALA A 50 -10.37 -8.45 2.78
N GLY A 51 -11.43 -7.87 2.19
CA GLY A 51 -11.73 -6.44 2.32
C GLY A 51 -12.06 -6.01 3.76
N GLU A 52 -12.72 -6.87 4.54
CA GLU A 52 -13.02 -6.62 5.94
C GLU A 52 -11.76 -6.75 6.83
N ILE A 53 -10.85 -7.68 6.52
CA ILE A 53 -9.53 -7.81 7.15
C ILE A 53 -8.69 -6.56 6.90
N GLU A 54 -8.68 -6.05 5.66
CA GLU A 54 -8.01 -4.79 5.30
C GLU A 54 -8.53 -3.61 6.14
N ALA A 55 -9.85 -3.45 6.23
CA ALA A 55 -10.48 -2.39 7.02
C ALA A 55 -10.13 -2.50 8.52
N ALA A 56 -10.18 -3.73 9.08
CA ALA A 56 -9.81 -3.99 10.47
C ALA A 56 -8.32 -3.75 10.77
N CYS A 57 -7.45 -3.90 9.76
CA CYS A 57 -6.05 -3.54 9.88
C CYS A 57 -5.86 -2.01 9.87
N GLN A 58 -6.63 -1.30 9.05
CA GLN A 58 -6.58 0.17 8.94
C GLN A 58 -7.15 0.88 10.18
N ASP A 59 -8.18 0.31 10.82
CA ASP A 59 -8.79 0.85 12.04
C ASP A 59 -8.04 0.46 13.33
N GLY A 60 -7.01 -0.38 13.22
CA GLY A 60 -6.17 -0.84 14.33
C GLY A 60 -6.76 -1.97 15.17
N SER A 61 -7.90 -2.55 14.76
CA SER A 61 -8.52 -3.70 15.43
C SER A 61 -7.81 -5.03 15.13
N LEU A 62 -6.92 -5.04 14.14
CA LEU A 62 -6.11 -6.18 13.72
C LEU A 62 -4.66 -5.71 13.45
N SER A 63 -3.66 -6.48 13.90
CA SER A 63 -2.26 -6.18 13.58
C SER A 63 -1.89 -6.54 12.13
N ALA A 64 -0.82 -5.95 11.62
CA ALA A 64 -0.29 -6.27 10.28
C ALA A 64 0.13 -7.75 10.16
N ASP A 65 0.69 -8.34 11.23
CA ASP A 65 1.08 -9.75 11.27
C ASP A 65 -0.14 -10.68 11.25
N GLU A 66 -1.19 -10.33 12.00
CA GLU A 66 -2.45 -11.07 12.02
C GLU A 66 -3.18 -11.00 10.68
N ARG A 67 -3.21 -9.81 10.06
CA ARG A 67 -3.68 -9.63 8.68
C ARG A 67 -2.93 -10.57 7.74
N GLN A 68 -1.60 -10.55 7.77
CA GLN A 68 -0.78 -11.34 6.85
C GLN A 68 -1.07 -12.83 6.97
N ARG A 69 -1.18 -13.35 8.21
CA ARG A 69 -1.52 -14.76 8.46
C ARG A 69 -2.89 -15.16 7.92
N LEU A 70 -3.91 -14.32 8.08
CA LEU A 70 -5.25 -14.60 7.55
C LEU A 70 -5.24 -14.68 6.01
N LEU A 71 -4.52 -13.77 5.36
CA LEU A 71 -4.38 -13.77 3.90
C LEU A 71 -3.60 -15.00 3.38
N GLU A 72 -2.58 -15.45 4.12
CA GLU A 72 -1.85 -16.69 3.83
C GLU A 72 -2.76 -17.92 3.96
N THR A 73 -3.57 -18.01 5.02
CA THR A 73 -4.56 -19.08 5.17
C THR A 73 -5.55 -19.11 4.00
N MET A 74 -5.99 -17.95 3.52
CA MET A 74 -6.88 -17.86 2.35
C MET A 74 -6.18 -18.32 1.06
N ALA A 75 -4.91 -17.97 0.90
CA ALA A 75 -4.08 -18.42 -0.23
C ALA A 75 -3.88 -19.95 -0.22
N ASP A 76 -3.62 -20.53 0.96
CA ASP A 76 -3.51 -22.00 1.14
C ASP A 76 -4.81 -22.74 0.77
N CYS A 77 -5.96 -22.07 0.90
CA CYS A 77 -7.26 -22.60 0.49
C CYS A 77 -7.52 -22.50 -1.02
N GLY A 78 -6.55 -22.03 -1.81
CA GLY A 78 -6.65 -21.89 -3.26
C GLY A 78 -7.33 -20.59 -3.71
N LEU A 79 -7.43 -19.60 -2.82
CA LEU A 79 -7.82 -18.25 -3.21
C LEU A 79 -6.60 -17.52 -3.78
N GLU A 80 -6.58 -17.36 -5.10
CA GLU A 80 -5.76 -16.32 -5.70
C GLU A 80 -6.39 -14.98 -5.35
N LEU A 81 -6.00 -14.42 -4.21
CA LEU A 81 -6.25 -13.02 -3.96
C LEU A 81 -5.65 -12.28 -5.15
N PRO A 82 -6.40 -11.37 -5.80
CA PRO A 82 -5.75 -10.34 -6.56
C PRO A 82 -4.68 -9.82 -5.62
N GLN A 83 -3.42 -9.86 -6.05
CA GLN A 83 -2.46 -8.96 -5.47
C GLN A 83 -2.98 -7.58 -5.87
N THR A 84 -4.02 -7.09 -5.20
CA THR A 84 -4.20 -5.67 -4.99
C THR A 84 -2.84 -5.29 -4.48
N PRO A 85 -2.03 -4.59 -5.29
CA PRO A 85 -0.85 -3.99 -4.73
C PRO A 85 -1.48 -3.16 -3.62
N MET A 86 -1.28 -3.54 -2.35
CA MET A 86 -1.49 -2.59 -1.26
C MET A 86 -0.88 -1.33 -1.82
N GLU A 87 -1.67 -0.26 -1.95
CA GLU A 87 -1.09 1.01 -2.37
C GLU A 87 0.16 1.15 -1.52
N PRO A 88 1.34 1.20 -2.14
CA PRO A 88 2.56 0.98 -1.40
C PRO A 88 2.60 2.05 -0.34
N CYS A 89 2.43 1.61 0.91
CA CYS A 89 2.41 2.51 2.03
C CYS A 89 3.80 3.13 2.05
N VAL A 90 3.87 4.40 1.66
CA VAL A 90 5.12 5.14 1.70
C VAL A 90 5.46 5.26 3.17
N ASP A 91 6.54 4.61 3.57
CA ASP A 91 7.07 4.75 4.92
C ASP A 91 7.39 6.24 5.15
N GLU A 92 6.58 6.89 5.99
CA GLU A 92 6.67 8.32 6.26
C GLU A 92 8.02 8.70 6.88
N ALA A 93 8.60 7.82 7.70
CA ALA A 93 9.92 8.07 8.27
C ALA A 93 10.98 8.09 7.17
N LYS A 94 10.87 7.16 6.22
CA LYS A 94 11.75 7.08 5.06
C LYS A 94 11.55 8.23 4.08
N LEU A 95 10.31 8.70 3.90
CA LEU A 95 10.01 9.88 3.09
C LEU A 95 10.65 11.13 3.70
N GLN A 96 10.49 11.31 5.01
CA GLN A 96 11.07 12.44 5.74
C GLN A 96 12.60 12.40 5.72
N GLU A 97 13.20 11.21 5.84
CA GLU A 97 14.63 11.01 5.70
C GLU A 97 15.12 11.46 4.32
N ARG A 98 14.47 11.00 3.23
CA ARG A 98 14.82 11.39 1.84
C ARG A 98 14.64 12.89 1.59
N LEU A 99 13.60 13.49 2.18
CA LEU A 99 13.36 14.93 2.05
C LEU A 99 14.44 15.75 2.75
N THR A 100 14.86 15.31 3.94
CA THR A 100 15.96 15.94 4.68
C THR A 100 17.26 15.87 3.88
N GLN A 101 17.55 14.70 3.31
CA GLN A 101 18.70 14.52 2.42
C GLN A 101 18.62 15.45 1.20
N TYR A 102 17.46 15.60 0.57
CA TYR A 102 17.27 16.52 -0.56
C TYR A 102 17.59 17.98 -0.17
N MET A 103 17.18 18.42 1.01
CA MET A 103 17.42 19.79 1.49
C MET A 103 18.91 20.10 1.73
N GLU A 104 19.75 19.09 1.95
CA GLU A 104 21.20 19.24 2.09
C GLU A 104 21.92 19.32 0.73
N LEU A 105 21.23 19.08 -0.39
CA LEU A 105 21.82 19.11 -1.73
C LEU A 105 21.87 20.54 -2.30
N ASP A 106 22.87 20.79 -3.14
CA ASP A 106 22.96 22.02 -3.94
C ASP A 106 21.77 22.17 -4.90
N LEU A 107 21.15 21.06 -5.31
CA LEU A 107 19.93 21.05 -6.11
C LEU A 107 18.79 21.81 -5.44
N PHE A 108 18.68 21.73 -4.11
CA PHE A 108 17.68 22.49 -3.38
C PHE A 108 17.88 24.00 -3.56
N GLN A 109 19.12 24.49 -3.52
CA GLN A 109 19.43 25.90 -3.79
C GLN A 109 19.21 26.28 -5.25
N MET A 110 19.47 25.36 -6.18
CA MET A 110 19.18 25.56 -7.60
C MET A 110 17.68 25.65 -7.87
N ASP A 111 16.88 24.81 -7.23
CA ASP A 111 15.41 24.80 -7.35
C ASP A 111 14.81 26.06 -6.74
N ILE A 112 15.34 26.54 -5.60
CA ILE A 112 15.00 27.86 -5.07
C ILE A 112 15.38 28.96 -6.07
N GLY A 113 16.57 28.88 -6.69
CA GLY A 113 17.02 29.84 -7.70
C GLY A 113 16.13 29.85 -8.96
N ALA A 114 15.71 28.67 -9.42
CA ALA A 114 14.76 28.51 -10.52
C ALA A 114 13.41 29.13 -10.17
N LEU A 115 12.91 28.83 -8.97
CA LEU A 115 11.66 29.41 -8.47
C LEU A 115 11.74 30.95 -8.39
N ILE A 116 12.84 31.50 -7.88
CA ILE A 116 13.08 32.96 -7.87
C ILE A 116 13.05 33.55 -9.29
N ASN A 117 13.68 32.87 -10.25
CA ASN A 117 13.69 33.32 -11.64
C ASN A 117 12.28 33.27 -12.25
N ASP A 118 11.48 32.27 -11.89
CA ASP A 118 10.09 32.16 -12.30
C ASP A 118 9.27 33.34 -11.77
N TYR A 119 9.35 33.66 -10.47
CA TYR A 119 8.69 34.84 -9.89
C TYR A 119 9.12 36.15 -10.58
N LYS A 120 10.42 36.32 -10.86
CA LYS A 120 10.96 37.50 -11.57
C LYS A 120 10.42 37.60 -12.99
N SER A 121 10.43 36.51 -13.73
CA SER A 121 9.98 36.47 -15.13
C SER A 121 8.49 36.80 -15.25
N GLN A 122 7.72 36.52 -14.20
CA GLN A 122 6.28 36.78 -14.13
C GLN A 122 5.93 38.17 -13.55
N GLY A 123 6.92 38.93 -13.03
CA GLY A 123 6.68 40.24 -12.42
C GLY A 123 5.89 40.20 -11.11
N LEU A 124 5.87 39.05 -10.43
CA LEU A 124 5.16 38.85 -9.18
C LEU A 124 5.93 39.44 -7.98
N PRO A 125 5.24 39.81 -6.89
CA PRO A 125 5.91 40.18 -5.66
C PRO A 125 6.74 39.00 -5.14
N MET A 126 8.03 39.23 -4.88
CA MET A 126 8.95 38.20 -4.43
C MET A 126 8.57 37.75 -3.00
N PRO A 127 8.29 36.45 -2.77
CA PRO A 127 8.07 35.92 -1.43
C PRO A 127 9.34 36.01 -0.58
N THR A 128 9.21 35.75 0.72
CA THR A 128 10.37 35.62 1.60
C THR A 128 11.14 34.33 1.30
N MET A 129 12.42 34.27 1.71
CA MET A 129 13.21 33.04 1.55
C MET A 129 12.60 31.83 2.27
N GLU A 130 11.99 32.04 3.44
CA GLU A 130 11.31 30.97 4.18
C GLU A 130 10.10 30.43 3.39
N GLN A 131 9.33 31.32 2.76
CA GLN A 131 8.19 30.93 1.93
C GLN A 131 8.65 30.15 0.69
N LEU A 132 9.72 30.60 0.03
CA LEU A 132 10.31 29.90 -1.13
C LEU A 132 10.85 28.51 -0.74
N GLN A 133 11.53 28.40 0.40
CA GLN A 133 12.01 27.11 0.90
C GLN A 133 10.86 26.16 1.19
N ALA A 134 9.83 26.63 1.90
CA ALA A 134 8.65 25.81 2.19
C ALA A 134 7.97 25.32 0.92
N GLU A 135 7.91 26.16 -0.12
CA GLU A 135 7.34 25.80 -1.42
C GLU A 135 8.15 24.68 -2.11
N VAL A 136 9.47 24.83 -2.21
CA VAL A 136 10.34 23.82 -2.82
C VAL A 136 10.33 22.51 -2.03
N ILE A 137 10.34 22.57 -0.69
CA ILE A 137 10.25 21.38 0.18
C ILE A 137 8.92 20.65 -0.02
N ALA A 138 7.82 21.40 -0.05
CA ALA A 138 6.49 20.83 -0.26
C ALA A 138 6.40 20.13 -1.62
N GLU A 139 7.03 20.68 -2.66
CA GLU A 139 7.03 20.07 -3.99
C GLU A 139 7.95 18.85 -4.07
N ALA A 140 9.17 18.93 -3.52
CA ALA A 140 10.10 17.82 -3.47
C ALA A 140 9.53 16.62 -2.70
N ARG A 141 8.79 16.85 -1.61
CA ARG A 141 8.11 15.78 -0.86
C ARG A 141 7.15 14.99 -1.74
N LYS A 142 6.31 15.69 -2.52
CA LYS A 142 5.36 15.04 -3.43
C LYS A 142 6.07 14.25 -4.53
N CYS A 143 7.17 14.76 -5.08
CA CYS A 143 7.99 14.04 -6.06
C CYS A 143 8.60 12.76 -5.47
N LEU A 144 9.15 12.84 -4.25
CA LEU A 144 9.76 11.72 -3.55
C LEU A 144 8.74 10.63 -3.22
N GLU A 145 7.55 11.02 -2.74
CA GLU A 145 6.45 10.10 -2.49
C GLU A 145 6.05 9.35 -3.77
N THR A 146 5.93 10.07 -4.89
CA THR A 146 5.60 9.48 -6.20
C THR A 146 6.67 8.48 -6.67
N ILE A 147 7.95 8.79 -6.45
CA ILE A 147 9.07 7.90 -6.77
C ILE A 147 9.03 6.65 -5.87
N MET A 148 8.75 6.81 -4.58
CA MET A 148 8.66 5.70 -3.62
C MET A 148 7.50 4.75 -3.92
N ILE A 149 6.34 5.31 -4.31
CA ILE A 149 5.20 4.52 -4.78
C ILE A 149 5.56 3.77 -6.06
N CYS A 150 6.30 4.41 -6.96
CA CYS A 150 6.75 3.77 -8.19
C CYS A 150 7.79 2.66 -7.95
N GLU A 151 8.67 2.83 -6.96
CA GLU A 151 9.65 1.83 -6.49
C GLU A 151 8.94 0.57 -5.99
N ALA A 152 7.89 0.75 -5.20
CA ALA A 152 7.19 -0.38 -4.61
C ALA A 152 6.24 -1.09 -5.59
N LYS A 153 5.71 -0.38 -6.60
CA LYS A 153 4.88 -0.96 -7.66
C LYS A 153 5.66 -1.70 -8.74
N GLY A 154 6.99 -1.62 -8.74
CA GLY A 154 7.78 -2.24 -9.79
C GLY A 154 7.54 -1.60 -11.16
N HIS A 155 7.38 -0.27 -11.21
CA HIS A 155 7.56 0.59 -12.40
C HIS A 155 6.31 1.05 -13.19
N LEU A 156 6.58 1.84 -14.22
CA LEU A 156 5.68 2.41 -15.21
C LEU A 156 6.33 2.07 -16.54
N TRP A 157 5.69 1.51 -17.54
CA TRP A 157 6.44 1.24 -18.77
C TRP A 157 5.60 1.80 -20.00
N LYS A 158 6.05 2.80 -20.82
CA LYS A 158 5.71 3.29 -22.20
C LYS A 158 6.35 2.56 -23.41
N GLU A 159 5.56 1.86 -24.22
CA GLU A 159 6.06 1.02 -25.34
C GLU A 159 6.56 1.74 -26.60
N THR A 160 7.62 1.24 -27.27
CA THR A 160 8.17 1.69 -28.56
C THR A 160 8.40 0.47 -29.46
N ALA A 161 7.48 0.23 -30.40
CA ALA A 161 7.43 -0.98 -31.22
C ALA A 161 7.98 -0.86 -32.63
N ASP A 162 8.63 -1.95 -33.08
CA ASP A 162 9.20 -2.20 -34.39
C ASP A 162 8.57 -3.47 -35.00
N PRO A 163 7.47 -3.31 -35.77
CA PRO A 163 6.69 -4.42 -36.30
C PRO A 163 7.37 -5.16 -37.47
N GLU A 164 8.37 -4.57 -38.12
CA GLU A 164 9.12 -5.27 -39.19
C GLU A 164 10.04 -6.35 -38.62
N ASN A 165 10.46 -6.18 -37.36
CA ASN A 165 11.34 -7.10 -36.64
C ASN A 165 10.65 -7.86 -35.48
N GLY A 166 9.35 -7.60 -35.25
CA GLY A 166 8.51 -8.25 -34.22
C GLY A 166 8.86 -7.83 -32.80
N THR A 167 9.17 -6.56 -32.54
CA THR A 167 9.59 -6.08 -31.21
C THR A 167 8.83 -4.84 -30.74
N SER A 168 8.93 -4.54 -29.43
CA SER A 168 8.27 -3.49 -28.66
C SER A 168 9.14 -3.07 -27.44
N THR A 169 8.95 -1.86 -26.84
CA THR A 169 9.87 -1.16 -25.87
C THR A 169 9.18 -0.26 -24.81
N LEU A 170 8.78 -0.72 -23.63
CA LEU A 170 8.03 0.04 -22.59
C LEU A 170 8.88 1.23 -21.97
N SER A 171 8.49 2.07 -20.98
CA SER A 171 9.10 3.28 -20.26
C SER A 171 8.41 3.90 -19.00
N CYS A 172 9.19 4.22 -17.98
CA CYS A 172 8.96 4.51 -16.55
C CYS A 172 8.31 5.72 -16.16
N ARG A 173 7.89 6.56 -17.06
CA ARG A 173 8.22 7.99 -16.92
C ARG A 173 8.12 8.70 -15.54
N ARG A 174 7.28 8.24 -14.58
CA ARG A 174 7.39 8.36 -13.11
C ARG A 174 8.84 8.27 -12.57
N CYS A 175 9.48 7.18 -12.94
CA CYS A 175 10.84 6.77 -12.65
C CYS A 175 11.68 6.52 -13.93
N GLY A 176 11.13 6.69 -15.15
CA GLY A 176 11.84 6.56 -16.45
C GLY A 176 11.96 5.16 -17.14
N ALA A 177 12.06 4.04 -16.41
CA ALA A 177 12.02 2.56 -16.75
C ALA A 177 11.20 1.98 -17.93
N GLU A 178 11.89 1.39 -18.92
CA GLU A 178 11.43 0.83 -20.21
C GLU A 178 11.27 -0.73 -20.36
N GLU A 179 10.15 -1.34 -20.82
CA GLU A 179 9.87 -2.82 -20.85
C GLU A 179 9.55 -3.38 -22.26
N HIS A 180 10.48 -4.11 -22.86
CA HIS A 180 10.47 -4.41 -24.28
C HIS A 180 9.94 -5.80 -24.63
N LEU A 181 8.92 -5.92 -25.48
CA LEU A 181 8.34 -7.20 -25.88
C LEU A 181 8.87 -7.67 -27.26
N ARG A 182 8.99 -8.98 -27.48
CA ARG A 182 9.29 -9.58 -28.80
C ARG A 182 8.27 -10.67 -29.10
N TRP A 183 7.68 -10.65 -30.29
CA TRP A 183 6.56 -11.50 -30.67
C TRP A 183 6.66 -11.94 -32.14
#